data_AF-A0A7S3MH08-F1
#
_entry.id   AF-A0A7S3MH08-F1
#
_cell.length_a   1.000
_cell.length_b   1.000
_cell.length_c   1.000
_cell.angle_alpha   90.00
_cell.angle_beta   90.00
_cell.angle_gamma   90.00
#
_symmetry.space_group_name_H-M   'P 1'
#
loop_
_entity.id
_entity.type
_entity.pdbx_description
1 polymer ?
#
loop_
_entity_poly.entity_id
_entity_poly.type
_entity_poly.pdbx_seq_one_letter_code
_entity_poly.pdbx_strand_id
1 'polypeptide(L)'
;LQRCIELCLPAASQFVVEEVLESGPIGIALHKNGCRVMQSLLKRCSDESVHRLVAALLPEFSKMAQHQYGKFVVLCFLECDQGEQRQCVMERVEEEVRRQPS
;
A
#
# COMPACT_ATOMS: atom_id res chain seq x y z
N LEU A 1 18.94 -3.04 -13.94
CA LEU A 1 18.85 -2.84 -12.48
C LEU A 1 17.52 -3.40 -11.93
N GLN A 2 17.22 -4.67 -12.20
CA GLN A 2 15.89 -5.26 -11.98
C GLN A 2 15.93 -6.49 -11.04
N ARG A 3 17.04 -6.70 -10.31
CA ARG A 3 17.27 -7.92 -9.50
C ARG A 3 17.59 -7.68 -8.02
N CYS A 4 17.78 -6.44 -7.57
CA CYS A 4 18.23 -6.21 -6.18
C CYS A 4 17.10 -6.01 -5.16
N ILE A 5 15.84 -5.87 -5.58
CA ILE A 5 14.74 -5.55 -4.64
C ILE A 5 14.03 -6.80 -4.09
N GLU A 6 14.14 -7.95 -4.75
CA GLU A 6 13.45 -9.17 -4.30
C GLU A 6 14.07 -9.86 -3.07
N LEU A 7 15.30 -9.47 -2.68
CA LEU A 7 16.11 -10.20 -1.69
C LEU A 7 16.56 -9.39 -0.46
N CYS A 8 16.04 -8.19 -0.22
CA CYS A 8 16.39 -7.48 1.01
C CYS A 8 15.67 -8.12 2.21
N LEU A 9 16.51 -8.65 3.11
CA LEU A 9 16.18 -9.40 4.30
C LEU A 9 15.16 -8.70 5.23
N PRO A 10 14.50 -9.45 6.14
CA PRO A 10 13.58 -8.90 7.16
C PRO A 10 14.19 -7.79 8.05
N ALA A 11 15.52 -7.66 8.11
CA ALA A 11 16.20 -6.59 8.84
C ALA A 11 16.30 -5.27 8.04
N ALA A 12 16.29 -5.32 6.71
CA ALA A 12 16.35 -4.14 5.84
C ALA A 12 14.95 -3.55 5.55
N SER A 13 13.89 -4.31 5.81
CA SER A 13 12.53 -3.88 5.53
C SER A 13 12.08 -2.72 6.41
N GLN A 14 12.59 -2.60 7.65
CA GLN A 14 12.22 -1.50 8.56
C GLN A 14 12.79 -0.15 8.09
N PHE A 15 14.05 -0.12 7.67
CA PHE A 15 14.67 1.06 7.06
C PHE A 15 13.95 1.47 5.77
N VAL A 16 13.56 0.49 4.94
CA VAL A 16 12.79 0.77 3.72
C VAL A 16 11.41 1.32 4.04
N VAL A 17 10.73 0.84 5.10
CA VAL A 17 9.44 1.38 5.53
C VAL A 17 9.57 2.83 5.97
N GLU A 18 10.60 3.15 6.76
CA GLU A 18 10.86 4.53 7.21
C GLU A 18 11.14 5.46 6.03
N GLU A 19 12.05 5.07 5.13
CA GLU A 19 12.34 5.84 3.90
C GLU A 19 11.09 6.04 3.03
N VAL A 20 10.25 5.00 2.90
CA VAL A 20 9.00 5.08 2.12
C VAL A 20 7.99 6.03 2.76
N LEU A 21 7.91 6.06 4.09
CA LEU A 21 7.05 6.98 4.84
C LEU A 21 7.55 8.42 4.69
N GLU A 22 8.87 8.65 4.78
CA GLU A 22 9.48 9.97 4.61
C GLU A 22 9.40 10.49 3.17
N SER A 23 9.66 9.64 2.19
CA SER A 23 9.63 9.98 0.75
C SER A 23 8.21 10.15 0.19
N GLY A 24 7.17 9.80 0.95
CA GLY A 24 5.78 9.88 0.51
C GLY A 24 5.27 8.55 -0.07
N PRO A 25 4.53 7.75 0.71
CA PRO A 25 4.18 6.38 0.34
C PRO A 25 3.25 6.32 -0.90
N ILE A 26 2.45 7.36 -1.12
CA ILE A 26 1.55 7.45 -2.28
C ILE A 26 2.31 7.48 -3.61
N GLY A 27 3.39 8.27 -3.70
CA GLY A 27 4.18 8.39 -4.93
C GLY A 27 4.77 7.03 -5.34
N ILE A 28 5.22 6.27 -4.36
CA ILE A 28 5.78 4.93 -4.54
C ILE A 28 4.69 3.94 -4.93
N ALA A 29 3.54 3.97 -4.26
CA ALA A 29 2.41 3.07 -4.55
C ALA A 29 1.83 3.28 -5.96
N LEU A 30 1.87 4.51 -6.48
CA LEU A 30 1.43 4.84 -7.83
C LEU A 30 2.53 4.66 -8.90
N HIS A 31 3.75 4.28 -8.53
CA HIS A 31 4.85 4.12 -9.48
C HIS A 31 4.90 2.69 -10.05
N LYS A 32 5.22 2.55 -11.35
CA LYS A 32 5.27 1.26 -12.07
C LYS A 32 6.12 0.19 -11.38
N ASN A 33 7.26 0.61 -10.83
CA ASN A 33 8.16 -0.29 -10.09
C ASN A 33 7.93 -0.21 -8.57
N GLY A 34 7.42 0.92 -8.07
CA GLY A 34 7.23 1.17 -6.65
C GLY A 34 6.06 0.39 -6.07
N CYS A 35 5.01 0.14 -6.85
CA CYS A 35 3.86 -0.65 -6.41
C CYS A 35 4.22 -2.08 -6.01
N ARG A 36 5.25 -2.67 -6.64
CA ARG A 36 5.78 -4.01 -6.28
C ARG A 36 6.52 -3.99 -4.95
N VAL A 37 7.26 -2.91 -4.68
CA VAL A 37 7.93 -2.70 -3.38
C VAL A 37 6.87 -2.62 -2.30
N MET A 38 5.84 -1.80 -2.50
CA MET A 38 4.75 -1.63 -1.53
C MET A 38 4.04 -2.97 -1.23
N GLN A 39 3.71 -3.75 -2.26
CA GLN A 39 3.13 -5.09 -2.07
C GLN A 39 4.04 -6.04 -1.29
N SER A 40 5.36 -5.99 -1.54
CA SER A 40 6.32 -6.80 -0.79
C SER A 40 6.41 -6.39 0.68
N LEU A 41 6.37 -5.08 0.96
CA LEU A 41 6.36 -4.54 2.33
C LEU A 41 5.08 -4.97 3.06
N LEU A 42 3.92 -4.87 2.43
CA LEU A 42 2.64 -5.31 3.00
C LEU A 42 2.63 -6.81 3.36
N LYS A 43 3.34 -7.65 2.59
CA LYS A 43 3.36 -9.12 2.79
C LYS A 43 4.44 -9.61 3.75
N ARG A 44 5.52 -8.84 3.97
CA ARG A 44 6.74 -9.33 4.63
C ARG A 44 7.14 -8.53 5.87
N CYS A 45 6.61 -7.32 6.06
CA CYS A 45 6.89 -6.50 7.24
C CYS A 45 6.04 -6.94 8.44
N SER A 46 6.43 -6.49 9.63
CA SER A 46 5.62 -6.64 10.84
C SER A 46 4.31 -5.86 10.75
N ASP A 47 3.28 -6.35 11.45
CA ASP A 47 1.95 -5.73 11.51
C ASP A 47 2.02 -4.24 11.87
N GLU A 48 2.90 -3.84 12.79
CA GLU A 48 3.10 -2.44 13.17
C GLU A 48 3.56 -1.56 11.99
N SER A 49 4.52 -2.07 11.20
CA SER A 49 5.04 -1.35 10.03
C SER A 49 4.01 -1.27 8.91
N VAL A 50 3.27 -2.36 8.69
CA VAL A 50 2.14 -2.40 7.76
C VAL A 50 1.06 -1.40 8.19
N HIS A 51 0.70 -1.36 9.47
CA HIS A 51 -0.29 -0.45 10.02
C HIS A 51 0.08 1.02 9.80
N ARG A 52 1.36 1.38 10.01
CA ARG A 52 1.86 2.74 9.75
C ARG A 52 1.78 3.12 8.27
N LEU A 53 2.16 2.21 7.37
CA LEU A 53 2.05 2.43 5.92
C LEU A 53 0.60 2.60 5.48
N VAL A 54 -0.30 1.74 5.97
CA VAL A 54 -1.72 1.76 5.63
C VAL A 54 -2.36 3.04 6.15
N ALA A 55 -2.07 3.44 7.39
CA ALA A 55 -2.59 4.69 7.95
C ALA A 55 -2.17 5.92 7.13
N ALA A 56 -0.92 5.96 6.65
CA ALA A 56 -0.44 7.04 5.80
C ALA A 56 -1.07 7.03 4.39
N LEU A 57 -1.42 5.85 3.88
CA LEU A 57 -2.05 5.69 2.57
C LEU A 57 -3.57 5.87 2.61
N LEU A 58 -4.24 5.60 3.75
CA LEU A 58 -5.70 5.56 3.92
C LEU A 58 -6.44 6.75 3.28
N PRO A 59 -5.97 8.01 3.41
CA PRO A 59 -6.63 9.16 2.79
C PRO A 59 -6.63 9.13 1.25
N GLU A 60 -5.65 8.45 0.64
CA GLU A 60 -5.42 8.39 -0.80
C GLU A 60 -5.88 7.05 -1.42
N PHE A 61 -6.40 6.10 -0.63
CA PHE A 61 -6.82 4.77 -1.12
C PHE A 61 -7.80 4.85 -2.28
N SER A 62 -8.72 5.82 -2.23
CA SER A 62 -9.66 6.18 -3.28
C SER A 62 -8.98 6.40 -4.64
N LYS A 63 -7.95 7.24 -4.64
CA LYS A 63 -7.15 7.56 -5.83
C LYS A 63 -6.31 6.36 -6.26
N MET A 64 -5.78 5.60 -5.31
CA MET A 64 -5.02 4.39 -5.58
C MET A 64 -5.88 3.34 -6.28
N ALA A 65 -7.11 3.10 -5.82
CA ALA A 65 -8.03 2.12 -6.38
C ALA A 65 -8.35 2.39 -7.85
N GLN A 66 -8.40 3.66 -8.26
CA GLN A 66 -8.65 4.08 -9.65
C GLN A 66 -7.36 4.13 -10.49
N HIS A 67 -6.18 4.04 -9.86
CA HIS A 67 -4.92 4.13 -10.56
C HIS A 67 -4.47 2.79 -11.15
N GLN A 68 -3.87 2.84 -12.35
CA GLN A 68 -3.37 1.66 -13.07
C GLN A 68 -2.42 0.76 -12.26
N TYR A 69 -1.62 1.35 -11.35
CA TYR A 69 -0.71 0.62 -10.45
C TYR A 69 -1.20 0.57 -9.00
N GLY A 70 -1.91 1.61 -8.54
CA GLY A 70 -2.35 1.72 -7.14
C GLY A 70 -3.35 0.64 -6.76
N LYS A 71 -4.21 0.23 -7.71
CA LYS A 71 -5.22 -0.81 -7.49
C LYS A 71 -4.64 -2.14 -7.01
N PHE A 72 -3.43 -2.49 -7.47
CA PHE A 72 -2.77 -3.72 -7.05
C PHE A 72 -2.28 -3.65 -5.60
N VAL A 73 -1.90 -2.44 -5.13
CA VAL A 73 -1.53 -2.22 -3.73
C VAL A 73 -2.78 -2.32 -2.84
N VAL A 74 -3.89 -1.71 -3.26
CA VAL A 74 -5.17 -1.80 -2.53
C VAL A 74 -5.65 -3.26 -2.43
N LEU A 75 -5.64 -4.00 -3.54
CA LEU A 75 -5.99 -5.42 -3.54
C LEU A 75 -5.08 -6.25 -2.64
N CYS A 76 -3.77 -6.02 -2.72
CA CYS A 76 -2.80 -6.69 -1.85
C CYS A 76 -3.08 -6.43 -0.37
N PHE A 77 -3.45 -5.20 0.00
CA PHE A 77 -3.84 -4.88 1.36
C PHE A 77 -5.10 -5.66 1.78
N LEU A 78 -6.15 -5.65 0.95
CA LEU A 78 -7.40 -6.40 1.21
C LEU A 78 -7.20 -7.92 1.30
N GLU A 79 -6.18 -8.45 0.62
CA GLU A 79 -5.79 -9.86 0.69
C GLU A 79 -4.99 -10.18 1.97
N CYS A 80 -4.17 -9.25 2.46
CA CYS A 80 -3.29 -9.46 3.61
C CYS A 80 -3.99 -9.17 4.94
N ASP A 81 -4.84 -8.15 5.01
CA ASP A 81 -5.55 -7.77 6.22
C ASP A 81 -6.97 -8.36 6.24
N GLN A 82 -7.30 -9.07 7.33
CA GLN A 82 -8.65 -9.60 7.61
C GLN A 82 -9.29 -8.88 8.80
N GLY A 83 -8.63 -7.83 9.33
CA GLY A 83 -9.04 -7.11 10.51
C GLY A 83 -9.88 -5.86 10.23
N GLU A 84 -9.86 -4.95 11.20
CA GLU A 84 -10.63 -3.71 11.21
C GLU A 84 -10.19 -2.73 10.11
N GLN A 85 -8.89 -2.71 9.76
CA GLN A 85 -8.41 -1.79 8.72
C GLN A 85 -8.96 -2.14 7.32
N ARG A 86 -9.20 -3.42 7.04
CA ARG A 86 -9.90 -3.88 5.83
C ARG A 86 -11.29 -3.26 5.71
N GLN A 87 -12.07 -3.22 6.80
CA GLN A 87 -13.39 -2.59 6.80
C GLN A 87 -13.28 -1.10 6.50
N CYS A 88 -12.38 -0.38 7.19
CA CYS A 88 -12.17 1.06 6.93
C CYS A 88 -11.80 1.34 5.46
N VAL A 89 -10.94 0.50 4.86
CA VAL A 89 -10.56 0.64 3.45
C VAL A 89 -11.74 0.35 2.53
N MET A 90 -12.51 -0.71 2.77
CA MET A 90 -13.68 -1.03 1.95
C MET A 90 -14.71 0.09 2.00
N GLU A 91 -15.03 0.62 3.18
CA GLU A 91 -15.93 1.77 3.33
C GLU A 91 -15.44 2.98 2.51
N ARG A 92 -14.14 3.28 2.57
CA ARG A 92 -13.55 4.42 1.84
C ARG A 92 -13.60 4.23 0.33
N VAL A 93 -13.41 3.01 -0.16
CA VAL A 93 -13.53 2.68 -1.59
C VAL A 93 -14.99 2.72 -2.03
N GLU A 94 -15.91 2.18 -1.23
CA GLU A 94 -17.35 2.19 -1.50
C GLU A 94 -17.94 3.60 -1.53
N GLU A 95 -17.54 4.48 -0.62
CA GLU A 95 -17.94 5.90 -0.64
C GLU A 95 -17.58 6.57 -1.96
N GLU A 96 -16.43 6.24 -2.53
CA GLU A 96 -15.95 6.86 -3.76
C GLU A 96 -16.60 6.29 -5.01
N VAL A 97 -16.86 4.98 -5.01
CA VAL A 97 -17.70 4.35 -6.03
C VAL A 97 -19.10 4.98 -6.01
N ARG A 98 -19.64 5.31 -4.83
CA ARG A 98 -20.93 6.00 -4.69
C ARG A 98 -20.86 7.49 -5.08
N ARG A 99 -19.71 8.15 -4.93
CA ARG A 99 -19.50 9.57 -5.30
C ARG A 99 -19.26 9.80 -6.79
N GLN A 100 -18.99 8.78 -7.60
CA GLN A 100 -19.02 8.86 -9.06
C GLN A 100 -20.35 8.29 -9.59
N PRO A 101 -21.48 9.03 -9.54
CA PRO A 101 -22.62 8.68 -10.37
C PRO A 101 -22.23 8.98 -11.82
N SER A 102 -22.30 7.93 -12.64
CA SER A 102 -22.24 7.99 -14.11
C SER A 102 -23.18 9.04 -14.69
#